data_AF-A0A1Q6K4S0-F1
#
_entry.id   AF-A0A1Q6K4S0-F1
#
_cell.length_a   1.000
_cell.length_b   1.000
_cell.length_c   1.000
_cell.angle_alpha   90.00
_cell.angle_beta   90.00
_cell.angle_gamma   90.00
#
_symmetry.space_group_name_H-M   'P 1'
#
loop_
_entity.id
_entity.type
_entity.pdbx_description
1 polymer ?
#
loop_
_entity_poly.entity_id
_entity_poly.type
_entity_poly.pdbx_seq_one_letter_code
_entity_poly.pdbx_strand_id
1 'polypeptide(L)'
;MMGRKKRILIIVLSIITVLILIIGGVLIYLNVATDAFKSPDELFYKYLYQNGSIVDVFDTDLLDRYYQRIENNAYNGTGEITIKTGMNDNSESDTKEFDTLMNNLKLSYTTKSNLAEKKQETEATIAYNDQEQFKFSVVQDNNNYGIKSDEVVYKYLKLKNENLRDIYTKLGVQDLESIPNQFNKIDYNIYKNMNAQDKATILSTYQNVLNKGILSNHYTKQAKVNLNFNGQSVVANAYSLTLTEEEISSLKISLLETLMTDELTLKYLVQFLQLDSSYTVQIKQSIQEEIDNLKREQIENNENVRITVYESNMQLLTTIVETPEANYTLNNNVSETNQKVTIVKQSNDGNNINTTVTLERNTSDSSNSFKMEQISTTGETTTDRNAITVNLNGNVDTGNLELNVKLENLIGNKLNEINYTDKKEFSSSVDIEGLNDDNSVSLNDMTLEEINSLYKSIVERIQYLYNEKLPNIGFDPNTINYQGTLKWSRIVDAFDEDEFKSQVQRALNLAKDDLQNKEEYRTLIEQATGDENKIKQIKGLVTVERLKETGLDATLNESDNSISIKTNSESAHKYEIDYENFKISKIQ
;
A
#
# COMPACT_ATOMS: atom_id res chain seq x y z
N MET A 1 0.90 17.99 2.80
CA MET A 1 1.61 17.75 1.52
C MET A 1 2.10 16.32 1.50
N MET A 2 1.36 15.41 0.86
CA MET A 2 1.76 14.00 0.64
C MET A 2 2.58 13.93 -0.66
N GLY A 3 3.64 14.74 -0.70
CA GLY A 3 4.22 15.25 -1.94
C GLY A 3 5.51 14.52 -2.31
N ARG A 4 5.48 13.80 -3.43
CA ARG A 4 6.64 13.23 -4.14
C ARG A 4 7.33 12.01 -3.48
N LYS A 5 7.83 12.05 -2.24
CA LYS A 5 8.70 10.95 -1.73
C LYS A 5 7.98 9.62 -1.46
N LYS A 6 6.82 9.62 -0.79
CA LYS A 6 5.94 8.44 -0.67
C LYS A 6 5.56 7.81 -2.00
N ARG A 7 5.25 8.64 -3.00
CA ARG A 7 4.90 8.17 -4.34
C ARG A 7 6.08 7.45 -4.97
N ILE A 8 7.29 7.98 -4.81
CA ILE A 8 8.51 7.43 -5.38
C ILE A 8 8.88 6.08 -4.75
N LEU A 9 8.88 5.97 -3.42
CA LEU A 9 9.19 4.72 -2.72
C LEU A 9 8.16 3.62 -3.05
N ILE A 10 6.86 3.96 -3.03
CA ILE A 10 5.78 3.03 -3.40
C ILE A 10 5.92 2.60 -4.86
N ILE A 11 6.24 3.53 -5.78
CA ILE A 11 6.51 3.22 -7.19
C ILE A 11 7.69 2.26 -7.30
N VAL A 12 8.84 2.56 -6.68
CA VAL A 12 10.05 1.72 -6.73
C VAL A 12 9.84 0.33 -6.11
N LEU A 13 9.20 0.24 -4.95
CA LEU A 13 8.85 -1.05 -4.31
C LEU A 13 7.84 -1.84 -5.16
N SER A 14 6.88 -1.17 -5.78
CA SER A 14 5.94 -1.81 -6.71
C SER A 14 6.66 -2.33 -7.96
N ILE A 15 7.67 -1.62 -8.46
CA ILE A 15 8.50 -2.08 -9.59
C ILE A 15 9.29 -3.32 -9.22
N ILE A 16 9.99 -3.28 -8.09
CA ILE A 16 10.80 -4.40 -7.60
C ILE A 16 9.92 -5.63 -7.37
N THR A 17 8.73 -5.43 -6.79
CA THR A 17 7.75 -6.51 -6.57
C THR A 17 7.23 -7.07 -7.89
N VAL A 18 6.85 -6.22 -8.86
CA VAL A 18 6.40 -6.65 -10.19
C VAL A 18 7.52 -7.39 -10.94
N LEU A 19 8.78 -6.95 -10.83
CA LEU A 19 9.93 -7.65 -11.39
C LEU A 19 10.13 -9.04 -10.76
N ILE A 20 10.03 -9.15 -9.44
CA ILE A 20 10.11 -10.43 -8.72
C ILE A 20 8.95 -11.36 -9.12
N LEU A 21 7.73 -10.82 -9.31
CA LEU A 21 6.57 -11.58 -9.75
C LEU A 21 6.67 -12.02 -11.23
N ILE A 22 7.24 -11.20 -12.11
CA ILE A 22 7.52 -11.56 -13.51
C ILE A 22 8.63 -12.63 -13.57
N ILE A 23 9.62 -12.55 -12.69
CA ILE A 23 10.70 -13.53 -12.55
C ILE A 23 10.20 -14.85 -11.97
N GLY A 24 9.26 -14.82 -11.02
CA GLY A 24 8.66 -16.01 -10.41
C GLY A 24 7.60 -16.71 -11.26
N GLY A 25 6.87 -16.00 -12.12
CA GLY A 25 5.62 -16.51 -12.72
C GLY A 25 5.71 -17.31 -14.03
N VAL A 26 6.86 -17.46 -14.70
CA VAL A 26 6.86 -17.89 -16.13
C VAL A 26 7.71 -19.13 -16.48
N LEU A 27 8.39 -19.80 -15.55
CA LEU A 27 9.25 -20.94 -15.90
C LEU A 27 8.74 -22.33 -15.48
N ILE A 28 7.57 -22.73 -15.98
CA ILE A 28 7.26 -24.16 -16.11
C ILE A 28 7.80 -24.73 -17.44
N TYR A 29 8.18 -23.89 -18.41
CA TYR A 29 8.53 -24.38 -19.74
C TYR A 29 9.95 -23.98 -20.17
N LEU A 30 10.95 -24.80 -19.79
CA LEU A 30 12.15 -25.14 -20.57
C LEU A 30 13.16 -25.89 -19.66
N ASN A 31 13.06 -27.22 -19.58
CA ASN A 31 14.18 -28.16 -19.77
C ASN A 31 13.78 -29.59 -19.38
N VAL A 32 13.58 -30.42 -20.40
CA VAL A 32 13.34 -31.87 -20.33
C VAL A 32 14.67 -32.61 -20.09
N ALA A 33 15.38 -32.22 -19.04
CA ALA A 33 16.49 -32.99 -18.49
C ALA A 33 16.11 -33.39 -17.06
N THR A 34 16.27 -34.67 -16.73
CA THR A 34 16.14 -35.15 -15.34
C THR A 34 17.04 -34.32 -14.44
N ASP A 35 16.54 -33.87 -13.29
CA ASP A 35 17.24 -32.96 -12.36
C ASP A 35 18.62 -33.44 -11.90
N ALA A 36 18.93 -34.73 -12.11
CA ALA A 36 20.25 -35.32 -11.85
C ALA A 36 21.40 -34.68 -12.67
N PHE A 37 21.13 -34.06 -13.82
CA PHE A 37 22.14 -33.44 -14.69
C PHE A 37 22.21 -31.91 -14.59
N LYS A 38 21.36 -31.29 -13.77
CA LYS A 38 21.30 -29.84 -13.62
C LYS A 38 22.31 -29.34 -12.59
N SER A 39 22.86 -28.16 -12.81
CA SER A 39 23.78 -27.51 -11.86
C SER A 39 23.03 -26.95 -10.63
N PRO A 40 23.72 -26.67 -9.51
CA PRO A 40 23.08 -26.15 -8.31
C PRO A 40 22.31 -24.84 -8.50
N ASP A 41 22.81 -23.94 -9.35
CA ASP A 41 22.17 -22.68 -9.74
C ASP A 41 20.88 -22.91 -10.55
N GLU A 42 20.91 -23.81 -11.54
CA GLU A 42 19.71 -24.18 -12.31
C GLU A 42 18.60 -24.75 -11.39
N LEU A 43 18.99 -25.58 -10.42
CA LEU A 43 18.05 -26.17 -9.46
C LEU A 43 17.56 -25.15 -8.43
N PHE A 44 18.44 -24.27 -7.94
CA PHE A 44 18.08 -23.15 -7.07
C PHE A 44 17.00 -22.29 -7.72
N TYR A 45 17.23 -21.80 -8.95
CA TYR A 45 16.25 -20.97 -9.66
C TYR A 45 14.97 -21.73 -9.99
N LYS A 46 15.06 -23.00 -10.44
CA LYS A 46 13.88 -23.85 -10.71
C LYS A 46 12.92 -23.88 -9.51
N TYR A 47 13.44 -24.11 -8.31
CA TYR A 47 12.60 -24.20 -7.10
C TYR A 47 12.24 -22.82 -6.54
N LEU A 48 13.14 -21.83 -6.62
CA LEU A 48 12.82 -20.44 -6.24
C LEU A 48 11.64 -19.89 -7.04
N TYR A 49 11.58 -20.18 -8.35
CA TYR A 49 10.47 -19.78 -9.21
C TYR A 49 9.14 -20.44 -8.86
N GLN A 50 9.12 -21.58 -8.17
CA GLN A 50 7.85 -22.15 -7.70
C GLN A 50 7.16 -21.26 -6.65
N ASN A 51 7.88 -20.34 -5.98
CA ASN A 51 7.25 -19.28 -5.18
C ASN A 51 6.35 -18.36 -6.01
N GLY A 52 6.49 -18.32 -7.34
CA GLY A 52 5.61 -17.55 -8.23
C GLY A 52 4.14 -17.95 -8.12
N SER A 53 3.84 -19.21 -7.75
CA SER A 53 2.47 -19.68 -7.51
C SER A 53 1.75 -18.97 -6.35
N ILE A 54 2.45 -18.14 -5.57
CA ILE A 54 1.83 -17.24 -4.57
C ILE A 54 0.80 -16.30 -5.23
N VAL A 55 0.98 -15.94 -6.51
CA VAL A 55 0.01 -15.09 -7.23
C VAL A 55 -1.35 -15.77 -7.40
N ASP A 56 -1.39 -17.10 -7.36
CA ASP A 56 -2.63 -17.85 -7.58
C ASP A 56 -3.62 -17.64 -6.42
N VAL A 57 -3.18 -17.14 -5.26
CA VAL A 57 -4.08 -16.76 -4.15
C VAL A 57 -5.05 -15.66 -4.61
N PHE A 58 -4.67 -14.88 -5.62
CA PHE A 58 -5.56 -13.93 -6.29
C PHE A 58 -6.28 -14.63 -7.45
N ASP A 59 -7.55 -15.00 -7.23
CA ASP A 59 -8.39 -15.58 -8.28
C ASP A 59 -8.90 -14.51 -9.25
N THR A 60 -8.04 -14.16 -10.20
CA THR A 60 -8.34 -13.15 -11.23
C THR A 60 -9.44 -13.59 -12.19
N ASP A 61 -9.64 -14.89 -12.40
CA ASP A 61 -10.71 -15.41 -13.25
C ASP A 61 -12.08 -15.27 -12.58
N LEU A 62 -12.18 -15.56 -11.28
CA LEU A 62 -13.37 -15.27 -10.49
C LEU A 62 -13.69 -13.77 -10.50
N LEU A 63 -12.68 -12.91 -10.33
CA LEU A 63 -12.84 -11.46 -10.34
C LEU A 63 -13.36 -10.95 -11.69
N ASP A 64 -12.80 -11.45 -12.80
CA ASP A 64 -13.23 -11.10 -14.16
C ASP A 64 -14.69 -11.53 -14.42
N ARG A 65 -15.05 -12.77 -14.05
CA ARG A 65 -16.44 -13.25 -14.15
C ARG A 65 -17.40 -12.43 -13.29
N TYR A 66 -16.99 -12.03 -12.09
CA TYR A 66 -17.79 -11.17 -11.21
C TYR A 66 -18.07 -9.81 -11.87
N TYR A 67 -17.05 -9.14 -12.42
CA TYR A 67 -17.22 -7.85 -13.09
C TYR A 67 -18.05 -7.97 -14.38
N GLN A 68 -17.80 -9.00 -15.19
CA GLN A 68 -18.62 -9.30 -16.37
C GLN A 68 -20.07 -9.55 -16.00
N ARG A 69 -20.34 -10.23 -14.88
CA ARG A 69 -21.70 -10.48 -14.40
C ARG A 69 -22.42 -9.18 -14.08
N ILE A 70 -21.80 -8.26 -13.34
CA ILE A 70 -22.43 -6.98 -12.95
C ILE A 70 -22.55 -5.99 -14.12
N GLU A 71 -21.66 -6.06 -15.11
CA GLU A 71 -21.69 -5.18 -16.29
C GLU A 71 -22.77 -5.58 -17.29
N ASN A 72 -22.99 -6.88 -17.47
CA ASN A 72 -23.88 -7.41 -18.50
C ASN A 72 -25.31 -7.69 -18.01
N ASN A 73 -25.60 -7.51 -16.72
CA ASN A 73 -26.91 -7.85 -16.15
C ASN A 73 -27.44 -6.72 -15.28
N ALA A 74 -28.74 -6.48 -15.37
CA ALA A 74 -29.41 -5.56 -14.47
C ALA A 74 -29.56 -6.18 -13.07
N TYR A 75 -29.47 -5.38 -12.02
CA TYR A 75 -29.66 -5.85 -10.64
C TYR A 75 -30.20 -4.75 -9.72
N ASN A 76 -30.89 -5.20 -8.67
CA ASN A 76 -31.15 -4.38 -7.49
C ASN A 76 -30.09 -4.72 -6.44
N GLY A 77 -29.50 -3.68 -5.86
CA GLY A 77 -28.45 -3.76 -4.88
C GLY A 77 -28.91 -3.24 -3.53
N THR A 78 -28.43 -3.84 -2.45
CA THR A 78 -28.51 -3.26 -1.11
C THR A 78 -27.19 -3.43 -0.41
N GLY A 79 -26.72 -2.43 0.31
CA GLY A 79 -25.51 -2.59 1.10
C GLY A 79 -25.46 -1.73 2.34
N GLU A 80 -24.44 -2.01 3.15
CA GLU A 80 -24.23 -1.42 4.45
C GLU A 80 -22.74 -1.23 4.70
N ILE A 81 -22.37 -0.07 5.25
CA ILE A 81 -21.05 0.21 5.80
C ILE A 81 -21.20 0.56 7.28
N THR A 82 -20.42 -0.13 8.12
CA THR A 82 -20.28 0.19 9.54
C THR A 82 -18.82 0.32 9.91
N ILE A 83 -18.54 1.18 10.88
CA ILE A 83 -17.19 1.41 11.41
C ILE A 83 -17.23 1.07 12.89
N LYS A 84 -16.19 0.36 13.36
CA LYS A 84 -15.94 0.18 14.78
C LYS A 84 -14.58 0.75 15.12
N THR A 85 -14.50 1.49 16.22
CA THR A 85 -13.26 2.12 16.65
C THR A 85 -13.26 2.30 18.17
N GLY A 86 -12.08 2.20 18.79
CA GLY A 86 -11.93 2.34 20.23
C GLY A 86 -10.77 1.50 20.78
N MET A 87 -10.77 1.28 22.09
CA MET A 87 -9.80 0.41 22.76
C MET A 87 -10.29 -1.04 22.75
N ASN A 88 -9.40 -1.98 22.46
CA ASN A 88 -9.70 -3.41 22.36
C ASN A 88 -9.97 -4.05 23.72
N ASP A 89 -9.40 -3.50 24.80
CA ASP A 89 -9.59 -3.96 26.18
C ASP A 89 -10.74 -3.29 26.94
N ASN A 90 -11.55 -2.47 26.27
CA ASN A 90 -12.63 -1.64 26.83
C ASN A 90 -12.17 -0.52 27.79
N SER A 91 -10.89 -0.16 27.81
CA SER A 91 -10.42 1.04 28.51
C SER A 91 -10.96 2.33 27.86
N GLU A 92 -10.99 3.43 28.62
CA GLU A 92 -11.49 4.70 28.12
C GLU A 92 -10.52 5.31 27.10
N SER A 93 -11.06 5.66 25.93
CA SER A 93 -10.32 6.33 24.86
C SER A 93 -10.32 7.84 25.06
N ASP A 94 -9.21 8.50 24.73
CA ASP A 94 -9.12 9.97 24.70
C ASP A 94 -9.91 10.59 23.54
N THR A 95 -10.45 9.76 22.64
CA THR A 95 -11.38 10.11 21.57
C THR A 95 -12.76 9.46 21.74
N LYS A 96 -13.20 9.25 22.98
CA LYS A 96 -14.43 8.51 23.32
C LYS A 96 -15.69 9.02 22.62
N GLU A 97 -15.87 10.34 22.49
CA GLU A 97 -17.09 10.89 21.87
C GLU A 97 -17.11 10.56 20.37
N PHE A 98 -15.97 10.73 19.69
CA PHE A 98 -15.82 10.32 18.31
C PHE A 98 -16.00 8.81 18.13
N ASP A 99 -15.43 8.00 19.02
CA ASP A 99 -15.59 6.55 18.99
C ASP A 99 -17.06 6.15 19.13
N THR A 100 -17.77 6.77 20.07
CA THR A 100 -19.20 6.55 20.29
C THR A 100 -20.02 6.95 19.08
N LEU A 101 -19.72 8.09 18.45
CA LEU A 101 -20.38 8.52 17.23
C LEU A 101 -20.19 7.49 16.12
N MET A 102 -18.93 7.15 15.80
CA MET A 102 -18.60 6.25 14.69
C MET A 102 -19.16 4.83 14.87
N ASN A 103 -19.12 4.30 16.09
CA ASN A 103 -19.62 2.95 16.41
C ASN A 103 -21.13 2.79 16.23
N ASN A 104 -21.87 3.89 16.27
CA ASN A 104 -23.32 3.92 16.15
C ASN A 104 -23.79 4.52 14.80
N LEU A 105 -22.85 4.99 13.97
CA LEU A 105 -23.12 5.43 12.61
C LEU A 105 -23.15 4.24 11.67
N LYS A 106 -24.12 4.27 10.76
CA LYS A 106 -24.28 3.30 9.68
C LYS A 106 -24.61 4.03 8.39
N LEU A 107 -23.95 3.66 7.31
CA LEU A 107 -24.32 4.06 5.95
C LEU A 107 -24.97 2.87 5.25
N SER A 108 -26.26 2.98 4.93
CA SER A 108 -26.97 1.97 4.15
C SER A 108 -27.34 2.53 2.79
N TYR A 109 -27.39 1.70 1.76
CA TYR A 109 -27.79 2.14 0.42
C TYR A 109 -28.62 1.11 -0.30
N THR A 110 -29.43 1.59 -1.23
CA THR A 110 -30.09 0.78 -2.25
C THR A 110 -29.65 1.25 -3.62
N THR A 111 -29.47 0.31 -4.54
CA THR A 111 -28.97 0.59 -5.88
C THR A 111 -29.86 -0.08 -6.92
N LYS A 112 -30.12 0.63 -8.00
CA LYS A 112 -30.63 0.08 -9.25
C LYS A 112 -29.52 0.20 -10.27
N SER A 113 -29.18 -0.90 -10.94
CA SER A 113 -28.08 -0.92 -11.90
C SER A 113 -28.50 -1.58 -13.20
N ASN A 114 -28.19 -0.93 -14.30
CA ASN A 114 -28.27 -1.45 -15.65
C ASN A 114 -27.07 -0.89 -16.45
N LEU A 115 -25.89 -1.46 -16.18
CA LEU A 115 -24.64 -1.00 -16.77
C LEU A 115 -24.53 -1.28 -18.28
N ALA A 116 -25.31 -2.23 -18.81
CA ALA A 116 -25.45 -2.45 -20.25
C ALA A 116 -26.05 -1.21 -20.95
N GLU A 117 -26.98 -0.52 -20.29
CA GLU A 117 -27.51 0.79 -20.72
C GLU A 117 -26.71 1.98 -20.16
N LYS A 118 -25.60 1.70 -19.45
CA LYS A 118 -24.74 2.68 -18.77
C LYS A 118 -25.49 3.54 -17.75
N LYS A 119 -26.46 2.95 -17.05
CA LYS A 119 -27.26 3.64 -16.04
C LYS A 119 -27.13 2.96 -14.69
N GLN A 120 -27.02 3.77 -13.63
CA GLN A 120 -27.07 3.32 -12.25
C GLN A 120 -27.62 4.44 -11.37
N GLU A 121 -28.44 4.08 -10.38
CA GLU A 121 -28.94 5.00 -9.37
C GLU A 121 -28.75 4.37 -8.00
N THR A 122 -28.22 5.14 -7.06
CA THR A 122 -28.02 4.72 -5.67
C THR A 122 -28.60 5.78 -4.74
N GLU A 123 -29.50 5.37 -3.84
CA GLU A 123 -29.92 6.20 -2.70
C GLU A 123 -29.21 5.67 -1.45
N ALA A 124 -28.55 6.57 -0.73
CA ALA A 124 -27.79 6.27 0.47
C ALA A 124 -28.32 7.05 1.67
N THR A 125 -28.37 6.38 2.82
CA THR A 125 -28.85 6.90 4.10
C THR A 125 -27.75 6.75 5.14
N ILE A 126 -27.39 7.86 5.79
CA ILE A 126 -26.61 7.86 7.02
C ILE A 126 -27.59 7.81 8.19
N ALA A 127 -27.44 6.81 9.06
CA ALA A 127 -28.23 6.63 10.26
C ALA A 127 -27.34 6.61 11.51
N TYR A 128 -27.88 7.09 12.63
CA TYR A 128 -27.30 6.99 13.96
C TYR A 128 -28.27 6.23 14.86
N ASN A 129 -27.84 5.12 15.47
CA ASN A 129 -28.71 4.22 16.23
C ASN A 129 -29.99 3.82 15.45
N ASP A 130 -29.79 3.46 14.18
CA ASP A 130 -30.86 3.11 13.22
C ASP A 130 -31.88 4.23 12.92
N GLN A 131 -31.66 5.45 13.41
CA GLN A 131 -32.45 6.63 13.07
C GLN A 131 -31.79 7.39 11.92
N GLU A 132 -32.54 7.61 10.84
CA GLU A 132 -32.10 8.38 9.68
C GLU A 132 -31.65 9.78 10.06
N GLN A 133 -30.42 10.13 9.68
CA GLN A 133 -29.82 11.44 9.91
C GLN A 133 -29.63 12.21 8.62
N PHE A 134 -29.29 11.56 7.51
CA PHE A 134 -29.06 12.26 6.25
C PHE A 134 -29.24 11.33 5.06
N LYS A 135 -29.81 11.85 3.97
CA LYS A 135 -29.98 11.12 2.71
C LYS A 135 -29.37 11.84 1.54
N PHE A 136 -28.81 11.07 0.63
CA PHE A 136 -28.33 11.56 -0.65
C PHE A 136 -28.44 10.49 -1.73
N SER A 137 -28.57 10.94 -2.96
CA SER A 137 -28.70 10.09 -4.14
C SER A 137 -27.55 10.38 -5.10
N VAL A 138 -27.05 9.33 -5.72
CA VAL A 138 -26.02 9.37 -6.76
C VAL A 138 -26.55 8.65 -7.99
N VAL A 139 -26.41 9.28 -9.15
CA VAL A 139 -26.83 8.70 -10.43
C VAL A 139 -25.65 8.71 -11.39
N GLN A 140 -25.43 7.57 -12.05
CA GLN A 140 -24.64 7.49 -13.26
C GLN A 140 -25.59 7.38 -14.45
N ASP A 141 -25.41 8.26 -15.44
CA ASP A 141 -26.09 8.17 -16.72
C ASP A 141 -25.08 8.41 -17.85
N ASN A 142 -24.74 7.33 -18.56
CA ASN A 142 -23.65 7.27 -19.51
C ASN A 142 -22.32 7.68 -18.86
N ASN A 143 -21.73 8.79 -19.33
CA ASN A 143 -20.48 9.36 -18.83
C ASN A 143 -20.74 10.59 -17.92
N ASN A 144 -21.94 10.69 -17.34
CA ASN A 144 -22.33 11.76 -16.44
C ASN A 144 -22.61 11.20 -15.05
N TYR A 145 -22.25 11.98 -14.04
CA TYR A 145 -22.44 11.63 -12.64
C TYR A 145 -23.22 12.74 -11.94
N GLY A 146 -24.35 12.41 -11.32
CA GLY A 146 -25.19 13.32 -10.57
C GLY A 146 -25.12 13.01 -9.08
N ILE A 147 -25.05 14.04 -8.24
CA ILE A 147 -25.26 13.93 -6.79
C ILE A 147 -26.36 14.88 -6.32
N LYS A 148 -27.20 14.43 -5.39
CA LYS A 148 -28.30 15.21 -4.84
C LYS A 148 -28.53 14.86 -3.37
N SER A 149 -28.96 15.84 -2.58
CA SER A 149 -29.64 15.62 -1.31
C SER A 149 -30.74 16.66 -1.21
N ASP A 150 -32.00 16.23 -1.01
CA ASP A 150 -33.15 17.16 -0.93
C ASP A 150 -33.01 18.18 0.21
N GLU A 151 -32.17 17.91 1.20
CA GLU A 151 -31.87 18.82 2.29
C GLU A 151 -30.87 19.93 1.91
N VAL A 152 -30.14 19.76 0.79
CA VAL A 152 -29.05 20.63 0.33
C VAL A 152 -29.36 21.28 -1.01
N VAL A 153 -29.79 20.49 -2.02
CA VAL A 153 -30.09 20.93 -3.38
C VAL A 153 -31.30 20.17 -3.95
N TYR A 154 -32.17 20.87 -4.67
CA TYR A 154 -33.41 20.28 -5.21
C TYR A 154 -33.25 19.53 -6.53
N LYS A 155 -32.13 19.73 -7.25
CA LYS A 155 -31.78 19.04 -8.50
C LYS A 155 -30.44 18.32 -8.36
N TYR A 156 -30.20 17.31 -9.19
CA TYR A 156 -28.89 16.68 -9.31
C TYR A 156 -27.84 17.67 -9.78
N LEU A 157 -26.73 17.76 -9.05
CA LEU A 157 -25.53 18.42 -9.52
C LEU A 157 -24.80 17.44 -10.43
N LYS A 158 -24.90 17.67 -11.74
CA LYS A 158 -24.35 16.82 -12.79
C LYS A 158 -22.93 17.25 -13.14
N LEU A 159 -22.01 16.31 -13.05
CA LEU A 159 -20.65 16.40 -13.57
C LEU A 159 -20.56 15.55 -14.85
N LYS A 160 -20.23 16.19 -15.97
CA LYS A 160 -19.79 15.49 -17.18
C LYS A 160 -18.36 15.02 -16.96
N ASN A 161 -18.10 13.74 -17.17
CA ASN A 161 -16.78 13.15 -16.98
C ASN A 161 -15.86 13.44 -18.17
N GLU A 162 -15.62 14.73 -18.39
CA GLU A 162 -14.76 15.30 -19.41
C GLU A 162 -14.25 16.66 -18.92
N ASN A 163 -13.02 17.02 -19.30
CA ASN A 163 -12.39 18.29 -18.93
C ASN A 163 -12.47 18.61 -17.42
N LEU A 164 -12.33 17.58 -16.57
CA LEU A 164 -12.51 17.72 -15.12
C LEU A 164 -11.58 18.77 -14.52
N ARG A 165 -10.36 18.93 -15.05
CA ARG A 165 -9.39 19.93 -14.58
C ARG A 165 -9.93 21.35 -14.64
N ASP A 166 -10.78 21.67 -15.62
CA ASP A 166 -11.41 22.99 -15.72
C ASP A 166 -12.37 23.24 -14.55
N ILE A 167 -13.11 22.20 -14.13
CA ILE A 167 -13.99 22.27 -12.96
C ILE A 167 -13.18 22.49 -11.69
N TYR A 168 -12.11 21.72 -11.49
CA TYR A 168 -11.22 21.89 -10.33
C TYR A 168 -10.56 23.27 -10.30
N THR A 169 -10.18 23.80 -11.46
CA THR A 169 -9.67 25.18 -11.58
C THR A 169 -10.72 26.19 -11.14
N LYS A 170 -11.98 26.02 -11.58
CA LYS A 170 -13.10 26.90 -11.17
C LYS A 170 -13.36 26.83 -9.67
N LEU A 171 -13.12 25.67 -9.05
CA LEU A 171 -13.22 25.45 -7.59
C LEU A 171 -11.97 25.95 -6.82
N GLY A 172 -10.99 26.55 -7.49
CA GLY A 172 -9.80 27.14 -6.86
C GLY A 172 -8.67 26.14 -6.55
N VAL A 173 -8.69 24.95 -7.14
CA VAL A 173 -7.61 23.97 -6.96
C VAL A 173 -6.40 24.35 -7.81
N GLN A 174 -5.23 24.49 -7.17
CA GLN A 174 -3.99 24.93 -7.83
C GLN A 174 -3.16 23.76 -8.38
N ASP A 175 -3.12 22.61 -7.69
CA ASP A 175 -2.30 21.44 -8.04
C ASP A 175 -3.03 20.44 -8.97
N LEU A 176 -3.23 20.82 -10.24
CA LEU A 176 -3.98 20.04 -11.22
C LEU A 176 -3.23 18.82 -11.79
N GLU A 177 -1.90 18.73 -11.62
CA GLU A 177 -1.09 17.63 -12.18
C GLU A 177 -1.56 16.25 -11.70
N SER A 178 -2.06 16.18 -10.45
CA SER A 178 -2.53 14.94 -9.83
C SER A 178 -4.00 14.62 -10.13
N ILE A 179 -4.70 15.51 -10.82
CA ILE A 179 -6.12 15.41 -11.10
C ILE A 179 -6.31 14.84 -12.50
N PRO A 180 -7.02 13.71 -12.66
CA PRO A 180 -7.30 13.16 -13.97
C PRO A 180 -8.28 14.07 -14.71
N ASN A 181 -8.10 14.21 -16.02
CA ASN A 181 -9.02 15.02 -16.84
C ASN A 181 -10.36 14.32 -17.11
N GLN A 182 -10.43 13.02 -16.82
CA GLN A 182 -11.63 12.16 -16.81
C GLN A 182 -11.37 10.95 -15.90
N PHE A 183 -12.40 10.42 -15.26
CA PHE A 183 -12.38 9.11 -14.62
C PHE A 183 -12.37 8.03 -15.68
N ASN A 184 -11.36 7.16 -15.62
CA ASN A 184 -11.31 5.93 -16.40
C ASN A 184 -11.62 4.76 -15.49
N LYS A 185 -12.23 3.71 -16.05
CA LYS A 185 -12.37 2.44 -15.35
C LYS A 185 -10.98 1.86 -15.13
N ILE A 186 -10.73 1.39 -13.91
CA ILE A 186 -9.50 0.69 -13.55
C ILE A 186 -9.47 -0.63 -14.35
N ASP A 187 -8.45 -0.81 -15.19
CA ASP A 187 -8.19 -2.09 -15.85
C ASP A 187 -7.36 -2.97 -14.90
N TYR A 188 -8.02 -3.94 -14.28
CA TYR A 188 -7.39 -4.89 -13.37
C TYR A 188 -6.69 -6.05 -14.11
N ASN A 189 -6.90 -6.17 -15.43
CA ASN A 189 -6.37 -7.25 -16.27
C ASN A 189 -5.06 -6.88 -16.98
N ILE A 190 -4.46 -5.71 -16.72
CA ILE A 190 -3.22 -5.26 -17.36
C ILE A 190 -2.11 -6.33 -17.29
N TYR A 191 -2.07 -7.13 -16.20
CA TYR A 191 -1.07 -8.20 -16.03
C TYR A 191 -1.37 -9.41 -16.90
N LYS A 192 -2.64 -9.79 -16.95
CA LYS A 192 -3.14 -10.91 -17.76
C LYS A 192 -2.99 -10.60 -19.25
N ASN A 193 -3.17 -9.33 -19.63
CA ASN A 193 -3.12 -8.83 -21.00
C ASN A 193 -1.69 -8.66 -21.55
N MET A 194 -0.65 -8.78 -20.71
CA MET A 194 0.74 -8.85 -21.20
C MET A 194 0.91 -10.13 -22.02
N ASN A 195 1.34 -9.97 -23.28
CA ASN A 195 1.52 -11.11 -24.17
C ASN A 195 2.70 -12.00 -23.71
N ALA A 196 2.68 -13.26 -24.13
CA ALA A 196 3.68 -14.25 -23.71
C ALA A 196 5.12 -13.89 -24.15
N GLN A 197 5.27 -13.21 -25.29
CA GLN A 197 6.59 -12.80 -25.80
C GLN A 197 7.21 -11.69 -24.94
N ASP A 198 6.41 -10.70 -24.53
CA ASP A 198 6.86 -9.62 -23.66
C ASP A 198 7.23 -10.17 -22.27
N LYS A 199 6.43 -11.08 -21.72
CA LYS A 199 6.76 -11.82 -20.47
C LYS A 199 8.12 -12.51 -20.57
N ALA A 200 8.35 -13.26 -21.64
CA ALA A 200 9.61 -13.98 -21.86
C ALA A 200 10.80 -13.01 -22.04
N THR A 201 10.59 -11.89 -22.74
CA THR A 201 11.63 -10.87 -22.97
C THR A 201 12.05 -10.22 -21.66
N ILE A 202 11.09 -9.73 -20.87
CA ILE A 202 11.36 -9.12 -19.56
C ILE A 202 12.10 -10.13 -18.67
N LEU A 203 11.59 -11.37 -18.56
CA LEU A 203 12.25 -12.42 -17.80
C LEU A 203 13.72 -12.62 -18.20
N SER A 204 13.97 -12.78 -19.50
CA SER A 204 15.33 -12.99 -20.02
C SER A 204 16.25 -11.80 -19.71
N THR A 205 15.76 -10.56 -19.85
CA THR A 205 16.50 -9.34 -19.53
C THR A 205 17.05 -9.39 -18.10
N TYR A 206 16.20 -9.64 -17.11
CA TYR A 206 16.61 -9.62 -15.70
C TYR A 206 17.36 -10.89 -15.27
N GLN A 207 17.04 -12.05 -15.84
CA GLN A 207 17.83 -13.27 -15.63
C GLN A 207 19.28 -13.11 -16.11
N ASN A 208 19.50 -12.42 -17.23
CA ASN A 208 20.85 -12.14 -17.72
C ASN A 208 21.64 -11.25 -16.76
N VAL A 209 20.98 -10.32 -16.05
CA VAL A 209 21.63 -9.52 -15.00
C VAL A 209 22.05 -10.41 -13.84
N LEU A 210 21.15 -11.27 -13.35
CA LEU A 210 21.44 -12.20 -12.26
C LEU A 210 22.58 -13.17 -12.61
N ASN A 211 22.53 -13.80 -13.78
CA ASN A 211 23.53 -14.78 -14.23
C ASN A 211 24.93 -14.17 -14.44
N LYS A 212 25.00 -12.87 -14.78
CA LYS A 212 26.29 -12.15 -14.89
C LYS A 212 26.79 -11.66 -13.54
N GLY A 213 25.87 -11.27 -12.65
CA GLY A 213 26.18 -10.69 -11.35
C GLY A 213 26.51 -11.71 -10.27
N ILE A 214 26.11 -12.98 -10.45
CA ILE A 214 26.29 -14.03 -9.45
C ILE A 214 27.12 -15.17 -10.05
N LEU A 215 28.29 -15.42 -9.47
CA LEU A 215 29.16 -16.52 -9.88
C LEU A 215 28.64 -17.87 -9.38
N SER A 216 28.85 -18.94 -10.16
CA SER A 216 28.31 -20.27 -9.85
C SER A 216 28.79 -20.86 -8.51
N ASN A 217 29.92 -20.38 -7.97
CA ASN A 217 30.46 -20.81 -6.67
C ASN A 217 29.65 -20.30 -5.47
N HIS A 218 28.74 -19.34 -5.65
CA HIS A 218 27.83 -18.88 -4.59
C HIS A 218 26.64 -19.84 -4.36
N TYR A 219 26.48 -20.84 -5.24
CA TYR A 219 25.41 -21.82 -5.13
C TYR A 219 25.92 -23.13 -4.52
N THR A 220 25.15 -23.67 -3.59
CA THR A 220 25.45 -24.96 -2.94
C THR A 220 24.25 -25.89 -3.00
N LYS A 221 24.55 -27.20 -2.93
CA LYS A 221 23.55 -28.28 -2.93
C LYS A 221 23.79 -29.20 -1.74
N GLN A 222 22.74 -29.51 -1.00
CA GLN A 222 22.74 -30.49 0.07
C GLN A 222 21.58 -31.46 -0.14
N ALA A 223 21.87 -32.76 -0.15
CA ALA A 223 20.84 -33.79 -0.35
C ALA A 223 20.43 -34.41 0.99
N LYS A 224 19.16 -34.83 1.08
CA LYS A 224 18.59 -35.55 2.25
C LYS A 224 18.77 -34.81 3.58
N VAL A 225 18.51 -33.51 3.57
CA VAL A 225 18.47 -32.67 4.77
C VAL A 225 17.18 -32.97 5.53
N ASN A 226 17.28 -33.21 6.84
CA ASN A 226 16.11 -33.33 7.71
C ASN A 226 15.64 -31.92 8.10
N LEU A 227 14.42 -31.57 7.71
CA LEU A 227 13.76 -30.30 7.99
C LEU A 227 12.57 -30.56 8.94
N ASN A 228 12.36 -29.67 9.91
CA ASN A 228 11.09 -29.62 10.63
C ASN A 228 10.15 -28.68 9.87
N PHE A 229 9.12 -29.23 9.24
CA PHE A 229 8.13 -28.49 8.47
C PHE A 229 6.74 -28.79 9.03
N ASN A 230 6.02 -27.76 9.47
CA ASN A 230 4.70 -27.89 10.12
C ASN A 230 4.66 -28.90 11.28
N GLY A 231 5.74 -28.98 12.08
CA GLY A 231 5.84 -29.91 13.21
C GLY A 231 6.14 -31.36 12.83
N GLN A 232 6.40 -31.63 11.55
CA GLN A 232 6.78 -32.95 11.04
C GLN A 232 8.21 -32.95 10.51
N SER A 233 8.93 -34.04 10.73
CA SER A 233 10.26 -34.23 10.13
C SER A 233 10.10 -34.68 8.68
N VAL A 234 10.59 -33.87 7.75
CA VAL A 234 10.55 -34.12 6.30
C VAL A 234 11.98 -34.19 5.78
N VAL A 235 12.23 -35.12 4.86
CA VAL A 235 13.50 -35.22 4.14
C VAL A 235 13.40 -34.40 2.85
N ALA A 236 14.29 -33.43 2.69
CA ALA A 236 14.32 -32.51 1.56
C ALA A 236 15.71 -32.43 0.94
N ASN A 237 15.81 -31.98 -0.31
CA ASN A 237 17.05 -31.44 -0.86
C ASN A 237 17.04 -29.92 -0.68
N ALA A 238 18.20 -29.35 -0.34
CA ALA A 238 18.38 -27.92 -0.17
C ALA A 238 19.33 -27.37 -1.23
N TYR A 239 18.94 -26.25 -1.83
CA TYR A 239 19.77 -25.48 -2.73
C TYR A 239 19.88 -24.07 -2.17
N SER A 240 21.11 -23.58 -1.99
CA SER A 240 21.33 -22.28 -1.34
C SER A 240 22.15 -21.35 -2.21
N LEU A 241 21.81 -20.07 -2.19
CA LEU A 241 22.59 -18.95 -2.68
C LEU A 241 23.10 -18.15 -1.49
N THR A 242 24.41 -17.90 -1.41
CA THR A 242 25.02 -17.03 -0.39
C THR A 242 25.73 -15.86 -1.04
N LEU A 243 25.33 -14.65 -0.69
CA LEU A 243 25.92 -13.40 -1.15
C LEU A 243 26.30 -12.54 0.05
N THR A 244 27.29 -11.68 -0.13
CA THR A 244 27.59 -10.62 0.85
C THR A 244 26.63 -9.44 0.66
N GLU A 245 26.52 -8.57 1.67
CA GLU A 245 25.74 -7.33 1.56
C GLU A 245 26.23 -6.42 0.43
N GLU A 246 27.54 -6.35 0.20
CA GLU A 246 28.14 -5.60 -0.92
C GLU A 246 27.75 -6.17 -2.29
N GLU A 247 27.73 -7.51 -2.42
CA GLU A 247 27.29 -8.19 -3.63
C GLU A 247 25.80 -7.96 -3.89
N ILE A 248 24.97 -7.97 -2.84
CA ILE A 248 23.55 -7.65 -2.93
C ILE A 248 23.34 -6.19 -3.35
N SER A 249 24.07 -5.24 -2.75
CA SER A 249 23.98 -3.82 -3.12
C SER A 249 24.35 -3.60 -4.59
N SER A 250 25.46 -4.22 -5.03
CA SER A 250 25.90 -4.18 -6.43
C SER A 250 24.87 -4.78 -7.40
N LEU A 251 24.21 -5.88 -6.99
CA LEU A 251 23.15 -6.52 -7.76
C LEU A 251 21.90 -5.65 -7.85
N LYS A 252 21.46 -5.03 -6.74
CA LYS A 252 20.34 -4.07 -6.71
C LYS A 252 20.59 -2.92 -7.69
N ILE A 253 21.78 -2.31 -7.64
CA ILE A 253 22.18 -1.23 -8.57
C ILE A 253 22.08 -1.71 -10.02
N SER A 254 22.63 -2.88 -10.33
CA SER A 254 22.61 -3.43 -11.71
C SER A 254 21.19 -3.67 -12.23
N LEU A 255 20.30 -4.18 -11.38
CA LEU A 255 18.89 -4.39 -11.71
C LEU A 255 18.15 -3.06 -11.94
N LEU A 256 18.41 -2.04 -11.12
CA LEU A 256 17.84 -0.70 -11.25
C LEU A 256 18.36 0.03 -12.50
N GLU A 257 19.65 -0.05 -12.80
CA GLU A 257 20.25 0.51 -14.02
C GLU A 257 19.66 -0.14 -15.27
N THR A 258 19.42 -1.46 -15.23
CA THR A 258 18.74 -2.19 -16.31
C THR A 258 17.30 -1.71 -16.49
N LEU A 259 16.52 -1.64 -15.40
CA LEU A 259 15.16 -1.13 -15.42
C LEU A 259 15.06 0.30 -15.97
N MET A 260 16.02 1.17 -15.64
CA MET A 260 16.02 2.56 -16.11
C MET A 260 16.12 2.67 -17.64
N THR A 261 16.65 1.63 -18.31
CA THR A 261 16.86 1.59 -19.77
C THR A 261 15.92 0.61 -20.49
N ASP A 262 15.24 -0.28 -19.76
CA ASP A 262 14.28 -1.23 -20.32
C ASP A 262 12.91 -0.56 -20.56
N GLU A 263 12.73 0.00 -21.76
CA GLU A 263 11.49 0.65 -22.18
C GLU A 263 10.27 -0.29 -22.18
N LEU A 264 10.46 -1.60 -22.38
CA LEU A 264 9.35 -2.56 -22.38
C LEU A 264 8.81 -2.75 -20.97
N THR A 265 9.70 -2.96 -20.00
CA THR A 265 9.33 -3.08 -18.59
C THR A 265 8.72 -1.78 -18.06
N LEU A 266 9.33 -0.62 -18.37
CA LEU A 266 8.82 0.69 -17.95
C LEU A 266 7.44 0.98 -18.54
N LYS A 267 7.19 0.63 -19.81
CA LYS A 267 5.87 0.75 -20.43
C LYS A 267 4.82 -0.01 -19.62
N TYR A 268 5.08 -1.28 -19.32
CA TYR A 268 4.13 -2.11 -18.58
C TYR A 268 3.93 -1.60 -17.16
N LEU A 269 4.99 -1.16 -16.49
CA LEU A 269 4.91 -0.53 -15.18
C LEU A 269 3.98 0.70 -15.17
N VAL A 270 4.13 1.61 -16.12
CA VAL A 270 3.27 2.80 -16.24
C VAL A 270 1.81 2.39 -16.45
N GLN A 271 1.58 1.36 -17.27
CA GLN A 271 0.23 0.79 -17.45
C GLN A 271 -0.31 0.21 -16.14
N PHE A 272 0.47 -0.63 -15.45
CA PHE A 272 0.08 -1.26 -14.17
C PHE A 272 -0.33 -0.25 -13.11
N LEU A 273 0.47 0.80 -12.98
CA LEU A 273 0.20 1.90 -12.04
C LEU A 273 -0.88 2.85 -12.55
N GLN A 274 -1.40 2.63 -13.76
CA GLN A 274 -2.40 3.45 -14.45
C GLN A 274 -2.00 4.92 -14.50
N LEU A 275 -0.71 5.16 -14.72
CA LEU A 275 -0.12 6.48 -14.82
C LEU A 275 -0.15 6.96 -16.28
N ASP A 276 -0.14 8.28 -16.45
CA ASP A 276 0.08 8.88 -17.76
C ASP A 276 1.49 8.53 -18.28
N SER A 277 1.64 8.32 -19.58
CA SER A 277 2.95 8.02 -20.21
C SER A 277 4.09 8.99 -19.85
N SER A 278 3.76 10.25 -19.55
CA SER A 278 4.68 11.28 -19.09
C SER A 278 5.35 10.98 -17.74
N TYR A 279 4.78 10.08 -16.93
CA TYR A 279 5.35 9.66 -15.64
C TYR A 279 6.64 8.83 -15.78
N THR A 280 6.93 8.29 -16.97
CA THR A 280 8.17 7.53 -17.23
C THR A 280 9.42 8.33 -16.83
N VAL A 281 9.43 9.64 -17.07
CA VAL A 281 10.57 10.51 -16.69
C VAL A 281 10.76 10.57 -15.18
N GLN A 282 9.66 10.70 -14.43
CA GLN A 282 9.69 10.79 -12.97
C GLN A 282 10.07 9.44 -12.34
N ILE A 283 9.62 8.33 -12.94
CA ILE A 283 10.04 6.99 -12.56
C ILE A 283 11.56 6.83 -12.74
N LYS A 284 12.12 7.26 -13.87
CA LYS A 284 13.57 7.20 -14.10
C LYS A 284 14.36 8.06 -13.12
N GLN A 285 13.90 9.28 -12.83
CA GLN A 285 14.51 10.15 -11.81
C GLN A 285 14.52 9.48 -10.43
N SER A 286 13.41 8.83 -10.07
CA SER A 286 13.28 8.08 -8.82
C SER A 286 14.26 6.92 -8.71
N ILE A 287 14.39 6.15 -9.79
CA ILE A 287 15.35 5.05 -9.87
C ILE A 287 16.78 5.57 -9.72
N GLN A 288 17.11 6.70 -10.37
CA GLN A 288 18.43 7.32 -10.25
C GLN A 288 18.72 7.77 -8.82
N GLU A 289 17.77 8.40 -8.14
CA GLU A 289 17.92 8.80 -6.73
C GLU A 289 18.21 7.60 -5.83
N GLU A 290 17.54 6.46 -6.07
CA GLU A 290 17.75 5.24 -5.31
C GLU A 290 19.12 4.61 -5.59
N ILE A 291 19.54 4.56 -6.86
CA ILE A 291 20.90 4.13 -7.23
C ILE A 291 21.95 4.98 -6.52
N ASP A 292 21.78 6.31 -6.49
CA ASP A 292 22.72 7.22 -5.83
C ASP A 292 22.72 7.00 -4.31
N ASN A 293 21.58 6.64 -3.71
CA ASN A 293 21.52 6.30 -2.29
C ASN A 293 22.28 5.00 -1.99
N LEU A 294 22.03 3.94 -2.76
CA LEU A 294 22.73 2.65 -2.61
C LEU A 294 24.25 2.80 -2.80
N LYS A 295 24.68 3.66 -3.73
CA LYS A 295 26.11 3.95 -3.95
C LYS A 295 26.76 4.75 -2.80
N ARG A 296 25.97 5.49 -2.02
CA ARG A 296 26.45 6.26 -0.85
C ARG A 296 26.38 5.47 0.46
N GLU A 297 25.61 4.40 0.50
CA GLU A 297 25.47 3.57 1.69
C GLU A 297 26.80 2.89 2.04
N GLN A 298 27.33 3.20 3.25
CA GLN A 298 28.51 2.51 3.77
C GLN A 298 28.06 1.24 4.47
N ILE A 299 28.46 0.09 3.94
CA ILE A 299 28.27 -1.22 4.56
C ILE A 299 29.35 -1.38 5.63
N GLU A 300 28.99 -1.20 6.90
CA GLU A 300 29.95 -1.23 8.02
C GLU A 300 30.45 -2.64 8.30
N ASN A 301 29.57 -3.65 8.21
CA ASN A 301 29.88 -5.06 8.38
C ASN A 301 29.37 -5.83 7.16
N ASN A 302 30.25 -6.24 6.27
CA ASN A 302 29.87 -6.98 5.05
C ASN A 302 29.51 -8.44 5.35
N GLU A 303 28.35 -8.64 5.98
CA GLU A 303 27.86 -9.94 6.39
C GLU A 303 27.20 -10.71 5.23
N ASN A 304 26.92 -11.99 5.48
CA ASN A 304 26.33 -12.87 4.46
C ASN A 304 24.81 -12.91 4.59
N VAL A 305 24.15 -12.86 3.45
CA VAL A 305 22.76 -13.22 3.28
C VAL A 305 22.67 -14.57 2.58
N ARG A 306 21.88 -15.49 3.12
CA ARG A 306 21.68 -16.83 2.56
C ARG A 306 20.22 -17.04 2.21
N ILE A 307 19.96 -17.41 0.96
CA ILE A 307 18.64 -17.83 0.49
C ILE A 307 18.70 -19.34 0.26
N THR A 308 17.82 -20.11 0.88
CA THR A 308 17.74 -21.57 0.72
C THR A 308 16.35 -21.99 0.30
N VAL A 309 16.26 -22.74 -0.79
CA VAL A 309 15.03 -23.39 -1.24
C VAL A 309 15.09 -24.88 -0.90
N TYR A 310 14.05 -25.38 -0.23
CA TYR A 310 13.91 -26.78 0.15
C TYR A 310 12.87 -27.44 -0.74
N GLU A 311 13.23 -28.55 -1.38
CA GLU A 311 12.31 -29.34 -2.21
C GLU A 311 12.20 -30.78 -1.74
N SER A 312 11.02 -31.36 -1.96
CA SER A 312 10.79 -32.79 -1.86
C SER A 312 9.86 -33.23 -2.98
N ASN A 313 10.17 -34.36 -3.61
CA ASN A 313 9.41 -34.90 -4.74
C ASN A 313 9.21 -33.89 -5.88
N MET A 314 10.25 -33.09 -6.19
CA MET A 314 10.23 -32.06 -7.24
C MET A 314 9.27 -30.88 -6.98
N GLN A 315 8.76 -30.74 -5.75
CA GLN A 315 7.93 -29.62 -5.32
C GLN A 315 8.66 -28.83 -4.24
N LEU A 316 8.60 -27.50 -4.34
CA LEU A 316 9.07 -26.59 -3.31
C LEU A 316 8.26 -26.79 -2.03
N LEU A 317 8.95 -27.02 -0.91
CA LEU A 317 8.36 -27.08 0.42
C LEU A 317 8.36 -25.70 1.09
N THR A 318 9.51 -25.04 1.11
CA THR A 318 9.71 -23.75 1.77
C THR A 318 10.94 -23.03 1.23
N THR A 319 10.95 -21.71 1.38
CA THR A 319 12.13 -20.86 1.16
C THR A 319 12.51 -20.17 2.46
N ILE A 320 13.78 -20.23 2.83
CA ILE A 320 14.33 -19.53 4.00
C ILE A 320 15.33 -18.49 3.53
N VAL A 321 15.18 -17.25 3.99
CA VAL A 321 16.16 -16.16 3.77
C VAL A 321 16.74 -15.78 5.13
N GLU A 322 18.04 -15.93 5.29
CA GLU A 322 18.76 -15.58 6.50
C GLU A 322 19.56 -14.31 6.22
N THR A 323 19.28 -13.26 6.97
CA THR A 323 20.05 -12.01 6.96
C THR A 323 20.65 -11.78 8.35
N PRO A 324 21.59 -10.83 8.50
CA PRO A 324 22.08 -10.42 9.81
C PRO A 324 20.96 -10.03 10.77
N GLU A 325 20.00 -9.26 10.27
CA GLU A 325 18.95 -8.64 11.08
C GLU A 325 17.77 -9.59 11.37
N ALA A 326 17.42 -10.46 10.43
CA ALA A 326 16.24 -11.31 10.56
C ALA A 326 16.27 -12.53 9.64
N ASN A 327 15.52 -13.55 10.03
CA ASN A 327 15.23 -14.70 9.20
C ASN A 327 13.80 -14.62 8.65
N TYR A 328 13.64 -14.93 7.37
CA TYR A 328 12.35 -14.98 6.69
C TYR A 328 12.07 -16.41 6.26
N THR A 329 10.88 -16.92 6.55
CA THR A 329 10.40 -18.23 6.08
C THR A 329 9.17 -18.03 5.20
N LEU A 330 9.23 -18.55 3.97
CA LEU A 330 8.17 -18.53 2.97
C LEU A 330 7.60 -19.94 2.80
N ASN A 331 6.34 -20.11 3.16
CA ASN A 331 5.62 -21.37 2.98
C ASN A 331 4.47 -21.18 2.02
N ASN A 332 4.32 -22.11 1.08
CA ASN A 332 3.18 -22.16 0.18
C ASN A 332 2.47 -23.51 0.31
N ASN A 333 1.17 -23.48 0.53
CA ASN A 333 0.31 -24.65 0.55
C ASN A 333 -0.76 -24.46 -0.54
N VAL A 334 -0.67 -25.28 -1.58
CA VAL A 334 -1.53 -25.15 -2.78
C VAL A 334 -2.36 -26.41 -2.95
N SER A 335 -3.67 -26.20 -3.02
CA SER A 335 -4.64 -27.16 -3.55
C SER A 335 -5.57 -26.44 -4.53
N GLU A 336 -6.43 -27.18 -5.23
CA GLU A 336 -7.41 -26.57 -6.16
C GLU A 336 -8.36 -25.60 -5.45
N THR A 337 -8.88 -25.99 -4.28
CA THR A 337 -9.94 -25.26 -3.56
C THR A 337 -9.41 -24.35 -2.45
N ASN A 338 -8.20 -24.60 -1.93
CA ASN A 338 -7.57 -23.80 -0.89
C ASN A 338 -6.14 -23.46 -1.30
N GLN A 339 -5.78 -22.19 -1.19
CA GLN A 339 -4.41 -21.74 -1.31
C GLN A 339 -4.03 -20.89 -0.12
N LYS A 340 -2.86 -21.16 0.45
CA LYS A 340 -2.37 -20.44 1.62
C LYS A 340 -0.87 -20.20 1.52
N VAL A 341 -0.51 -18.93 1.64
CA VAL A 341 0.87 -18.47 1.67
C VAL A 341 1.13 -17.85 3.04
N THR A 342 2.27 -18.18 3.63
CA THR A 342 2.68 -17.62 4.91
C THR A 342 4.13 -17.17 4.84
N ILE A 343 4.37 -15.92 5.23
CA ILE A 343 5.68 -15.29 5.33
C ILE A 343 5.91 -14.99 6.79
N VAL A 344 6.95 -15.55 7.39
CA VAL A 344 7.30 -15.31 8.80
C VAL A 344 8.64 -14.62 8.84
N LYS A 345 8.68 -13.39 9.37
CA LYS A 345 9.91 -12.69 9.76
C LYS A 345 10.15 -12.94 11.24
N GLN A 346 11.34 -13.43 11.58
CA GLN A 346 11.83 -13.59 12.94
C GLN A 346 13.05 -12.70 13.11
N SER A 347 12.97 -11.73 14.01
CA SER A 347 14.11 -10.87 14.29
C SER A 347 15.25 -11.66 14.95
N ASN A 348 16.48 -11.41 14.52
CA ASN A 348 17.67 -11.96 15.17
C ASN A 348 18.13 -11.09 16.36
N ASP A 349 17.58 -9.88 16.49
CA ASP A 349 17.83 -9.03 17.65
C ASP A 349 17.14 -9.59 18.92
N GLY A 350 17.63 -9.17 20.09
CA GLY A 350 17.10 -9.63 21.38
C GLY A 350 15.64 -9.22 21.65
N ASN A 351 14.98 -8.49 20.74
CA ASN A 351 13.61 -8.00 20.93
C ASN A 351 12.55 -9.06 20.58
N ASN A 352 12.92 -10.17 19.93
CA ASN A 352 12.04 -11.32 19.63
C ASN A 352 10.71 -10.92 18.93
N ILE A 353 10.74 -9.89 18.07
CA ILE A 353 9.57 -9.50 17.30
C ILE A 353 9.40 -10.50 16.15
N ASN A 354 8.24 -11.14 16.11
CA ASN A 354 7.84 -12.02 15.02
C ASN A 354 6.71 -11.36 14.23
N THR A 355 6.87 -11.25 12.92
CA THR A 355 5.82 -10.76 12.02
C THR A 355 5.42 -11.87 11.07
N THR A 356 4.13 -12.19 11.04
CA THR A 356 3.56 -13.18 10.12
C THR A 356 2.63 -12.49 9.15
N VAL A 357 2.86 -12.66 7.85
CA VAL A 357 1.93 -12.30 6.78
C VAL A 357 1.30 -13.57 6.23
N THR A 358 -0.03 -13.63 6.18
CA THR A 358 -0.80 -14.73 5.62
C THR A 358 -1.64 -14.21 4.46
N LEU A 359 -1.56 -14.87 3.32
CA LEU A 359 -2.52 -14.73 2.23
C LEU A 359 -3.24 -16.06 2.09
N GLU A 360 -4.57 -16.05 2.08
CA GLU A 360 -5.37 -17.26 2.01
C GLU A 360 -6.57 -17.06 1.09
N ARG A 361 -6.80 -18.05 0.22
CA ARG A 361 -7.96 -18.13 -0.67
C ARG A 361 -8.67 -19.46 -0.45
N ASN A 362 -9.99 -19.41 -0.33
CA ASN A 362 -10.85 -20.57 -0.45
C ASN A 362 -11.85 -20.35 -1.58
N THR A 363 -12.03 -21.33 -2.45
CA THR A 363 -12.96 -21.25 -3.58
C THR A 363 -13.88 -22.45 -3.66
N SER A 364 -15.13 -22.18 -4.02
CA SER A 364 -16.16 -23.16 -4.36
C SER A 364 -17.20 -22.51 -5.28
N ASP A 365 -18.11 -23.31 -5.82
CA ASP A 365 -19.15 -22.83 -6.75
C ASP A 365 -20.06 -21.75 -6.17
N SER A 366 -20.24 -21.69 -4.85
CA SER A 366 -21.20 -20.78 -4.20
C SER A 366 -20.62 -20.00 -3.01
N SER A 367 -19.36 -20.17 -2.69
CA SER A 367 -18.70 -19.46 -1.59
C SER A 367 -17.21 -19.32 -1.88
N ASN A 368 -16.76 -18.08 -1.95
CA ASN A 368 -15.38 -17.73 -2.20
C ASN A 368 -14.90 -16.79 -1.10
N SER A 369 -13.69 -16.99 -0.61
CA SER A 369 -13.08 -16.10 0.36
C SER A 369 -11.63 -15.81 0.02
N PHE A 370 -11.22 -14.59 0.34
CA PHE A 370 -9.85 -14.11 0.29
C PHE A 370 -9.53 -13.41 1.61
N LYS A 371 -8.38 -13.73 2.21
CA LYS A 371 -7.87 -13.09 3.41
C LYS A 371 -6.42 -12.72 3.21
N MET A 372 -6.08 -11.47 3.52
CA MET A 372 -4.70 -11.05 3.73
C MET A 372 -4.58 -10.51 5.14
N GLU A 373 -3.61 -10.99 5.91
CA GLU A 373 -3.43 -10.62 7.31
C GLU A 373 -1.94 -10.52 7.64
N GLN A 374 -1.57 -9.44 8.32
CA GLN A 374 -0.27 -9.26 8.96
C GLN A 374 -0.49 -9.19 10.47
N ILE A 375 0.26 -9.99 11.23
CA ILE A 375 0.26 -9.98 12.69
C ILE A 375 1.71 -9.82 13.15
N SER A 376 1.96 -8.83 14.01
CA SER A 376 3.24 -8.66 14.72
C SER A 376 3.05 -9.01 16.20
N THR A 377 3.99 -9.77 16.75
CA THR A 377 3.99 -10.21 18.15
C THR A 377 5.33 -9.98 18.82
N THR A 378 5.29 -9.59 20.09
CA THR A 378 6.45 -9.61 21.00
C THR A 378 6.19 -10.66 22.07
N GLY A 379 6.87 -11.80 21.99
CA GLY A 379 6.49 -12.99 22.76
C GLY A 379 5.11 -13.51 22.36
N GLU A 380 4.20 -13.66 23.32
CA GLU A 380 2.81 -14.11 23.07
C GLU A 380 1.83 -12.95 22.80
N THR A 381 2.26 -11.70 22.99
CA THR A 381 1.38 -10.52 22.87
C THR A 381 1.38 -10.01 21.43
N THR A 382 0.19 -9.85 20.85
CA THR A 382 0.02 -9.14 19.56
C THR A 382 0.21 -7.65 19.78
N THR A 383 1.18 -7.05 19.09
CA THR A 383 1.40 -5.60 19.10
C THR A 383 0.55 -4.93 18.04
N ASP A 384 0.50 -5.53 16.84
CA ASP A 384 -0.18 -4.96 15.69
C ASP A 384 -0.82 -6.05 14.84
N ARG A 385 -1.99 -5.74 14.27
CA ARG A 385 -2.69 -6.61 13.33
C ARG A 385 -3.34 -5.78 12.22
N ASN A 386 -3.06 -6.12 10.98
CA ASN A 386 -3.73 -5.56 9.81
C ASN A 386 -4.36 -6.69 9.02
N ALA A 387 -5.65 -6.63 8.72
CA ALA A 387 -6.31 -7.66 7.94
C ALA A 387 -7.35 -7.09 6.97
N ILE A 388 -7.42 -7.70 5.79
CA ILE A 388 -8.55 -7.60 4.86
C ILE A 388 -9.11 -9.00 4.66
N THR A 389 -10.42 -9.14 4.85
CA THR A 389 -11.16 -10.37 4.56
C THR A 389 -12.27 -10.02 3.59
N VAL A 390 -12.35 -10.76 2.49
CA VAL A 390 -13.36 -10.63 1.44
C VAL A 390 -14.06 -11.97 1.31
N ASN A 391 -15.39 -11.98 1.43
CA ASN A 391 -16.21 -13.16 1.21
C ASN A 391 -17.26 -12.85 0.15
N LEU A 392 -17.30 -13.65 -0.91
CA LEU A 392 -18.31 -13.59 -1.96
C LEU A 392 -19.16 -14.86 -1.89
N ASN A 393 -20.41 -14.69 -1.47
CA ASN A 393 -21.40 -15.76 -1.42
C ASN A 393 -22.29 -15.70 -2.66
N GLY A 394 -22.69 -16.88 -3.12
CA GLY A 394 -23.48 -17.05 -4.34
C GLY A 394 -22.65 -17.53 -5.52
N ASN A 395 -23.32 -18.14 -6.48
CA ASN A 395 -22.69 -18.57 -7.73
C ASN A 395 -22.55 -17.37 -8.67
N VAL A 396 -21.33 -17.04 -9.09
CA VAL A 396 -21.04 -15.86 -9.93
C VAL A 396 -21.73 -15.91 -11.30
N ASP A 397 -21.95 -17.10 -11.84
CA ASP A 397 -22.52 -17.26 -13.17
C ASP A 397 -24.05 -17.19 -13.16
N THR A 398 -24.69 -17.75 -12.12
CA THR A 398 -26.14 -17.98 -12.10
C THR A 398 -26.89 -17.41 -10.90
N GLY A 399 -26.20 -17.11 -9.81
CA GLY A 399 -26.80 -16.76 -8.52
C GLY A 399 -26.91 -15.26 -8.26
N ASN A 400 -27.68 -14.93 -7.22
CA ASN A 400 -27.54 -13.66 -6.52
C ASN A 400 -26.23 -13.66 -5.73
N LEU A 401 -25.66 -12.48 -5.52
CA LEU A 401 -24.35 -12.34 -4.91
C LEU A 401 -24.43 -11.52 -3.63
N GLU A 402 -23.66 -11.93 -2.63
CA GLU A 402 -23.45 -11.20 -1.39
C GLU A 402 -21.96 -11.08 -1.11
N LEU A 403 -21.44 -9.87 -1.22
CA LEU A 403 -20.08 -9.50 -0.94
C LEU A 403 -19.99 -8.95 0.49
N ASN A 404 -19.10 -9.52 1.29
CA ASN A 404 -18.76 -9.05 2.63
C ASN A 404 -17.28 -8.74 2.67
N VAL A 405 -16.93 -7.50 2.99
CA VAL A 405 -15.54 -7.06 3.17
C VAL A 405 -15.36 -6.57 4.60
N LYS A 406 -14.36 -7.11 5.30
CA LYS A 406 -13.92 -6.64 6.61
C LYS A 406 -12.48 -6.13 6.50
N LEU A 407 -12.26 -4.89 6.91
CA LEU A 407 -10.94 -4.32 7.15
C LEU A 407 -10.75 -4.23 8.66
N GLU A 408 -9.61 -4.71 9.17
CA GLU A 408 -9.23 -4.63 10.59
C GLU A 408 -7.83 -4.02 10.71
N ASN A 409 -7.69 -3.10 11.65
CA ASN A 409 -6.41 -2.55 12.08
C ASN A 409 -6.40 -2.50 13.61
N LEU A 410 -5.39 -3.12 14.20
CA LEU A 410 -5.06 -3.05 15.62
C LEU A 410 -3.65 -2.48 15.73
N ILE A 411 -3.49 -1.38 16.47
CA ILE A 411 -2.20 -0.77 16.78
C ILE A 411 -2.10 -0.62 18.29
N GLY A 412 -1.21 -1.39 18.90
CA GLY A 412 -1.19 -1.60 20.35
C GLY A 412 -2.55 -2.10 20.84
N ASN A 413 -3.28 -1.23 21.54
CA ASN A 413 -4.61 -1.54 22.07
C ASN A 413 -5.76 -0.84 21.30
N LYS A 414 -5.46 -0.07 20.25
CA LYS A 414 -6.49 0.66 19.49
C LYS A 414 -6.98 -0.19 18.32
N LEU A 415 -8.26 -0.54 18.32
CA LEU A 415 -8.90 -1.31 17.25
C LEU A 415 -9.69 -0.37 16.34
N ASN A 416 -9.57 -0.59 15.03
CA ASN A 416 -10.38 0.00 13.98
C ASN A 416 -10.87 -1.13 13.07
N GLU A 417 -12.17 -1.19 12.82
CA GLU A 417 -12.77 -2.11 11.87
C GLU A 417 -13.69 -1.36 10.92
N ILE A 418 -13.69 -1.75 9.65
CA ILE A 418 -14.68 -1.31 8.66
C ILE A 418 -15.32 -2.56 8.10
N ASN A 419 -16.65 -2.65 8.18
CA ASN A 419 -17.41 -3.73 7.55
C ASN A 419 -18.22 -3.14 6.41
N TYR A 420 -18.15 -3.78 5.25
CA TYR A 420 -18.93 -3.47 4.06
C TYR A 420 -19.67 -4.72 3.62
N THR A 421 -20.98 -4.58 3.44
CA THR A 421 -21.83 -5.62 2.85
C THR A 421 -22.51 -5.07 1.61
N ASP A 422 -22.65 -5.93 0.60
CA ASP A 422 -23.29 -5.59 -0.66
C ASP A 422 -23.95 -6.82 -1.26
N LYS A 423 -25.26 -6.74 -1.45
CA LYS A 423 -26.10 -7.79 -2.00
C LYS A 423 -26.59 -7.35 -3.36
N LYS A 424 -26.48 -8.24 -4.35
CA LYS A 424 -26.96 -8.03 -5.72
C LYS A 424 -27.97 -9.10 -6.08
N GLU A 425 -29.19 -8.65 -6.35
CA GLU A 425 -30.28 -9.47 -6.86
C GLU A 425 -30.43 -9.22 -8.35
N PHE A 426 -29.96 -10.17 -9.16
CA PHE A 426 -29.98 -10.04 -10.61
C PHE A 426 -31.40 -10.20 -11.16
N SER A 427 -31.71 -9.39 -12.18
CA SER A 427 -33.01 -9.40 -12.84
C SER A 427 -32.84 -9.17 -14.34
N SER A 428 -33.90 -9.38 -15.12
CA SER A 428 -33.87 -9.18 -16.56
C SER A 428 -33.77 -7.70 -16.96
N SER A 429 -34.28 -6.79 -16.13
CA SER A 429 -34.32 -5.35 -16.40
C SER A 429 -34.61 -4.57 -15.13
N VAL A 430 -34.03 -3.38 -15.00
CA VAL A 430 -34.35 -2.40 -13.95
C VAL A 430 -34.53 -1.04 -14.62
N ASP A 431 -35.61 -0.34 -14.29
CA ASP A 431 -35.91 0.98 -14.83
C ASP A 431 -35.21 2.09 -14.03
N ILE A 432 -34.53 2.99 -14.74
CA ILE A 432 -33.70 4.08 -14.20
C ILE A 432 -33.96 5.34 -15.05
N GLU A 433 -34.56 6.36 -14.43
CA GLU A 433 -34.94 7.62 -15.09
C GLU A 433 -33.72 8.29 -15.77
N GLY A 434 -32.58 8.32 -15.07
CA GLY A 434 -31.35 8.95 -15.54
C GLY A 434 -31.33 10.47 -15.31
N LEU A 435 -30.36 11.15 -15.92
CA LEU A 435 -30.16 12.60 -15.77
C LEU A 435 -30.72 13.35 -16.99
N ASN A 436 -31.53 14.37 -16.76
CA ASN A 436 -32.12 15.23 -17.79
C ASN A 436 -32.12 16.71 -17.36
N ASP A 437 -32.53 17.61 -18.25
CA ASP A 437 -32.50 19.06 -17.99
C ASP A 437 -33.54 19.51 -16.95
N ASP A 438 -34.60 18.71 -16.74
CA ASP A 438 -35.62 18.97 -15.73
C ASP A 438 -35.11 18.63 -14.33
N ASN A 439 -34.37 17.52 -14.17
CA ASN A 439 -33.94 16.99 -12.87
C ASN A 439 -32.47 17.28 -12.51
N SER A 440 -31.66 17.84 -13.41
CA SER A 440 -30.22 18.08 -13.19
C SER A 440 -29.74 19.47 -13.61
N VAL A 441 -28.61 19.90 -13.05
CA VAL A 441 -27.87 21.11 -13.44
C VAL A 441 -26.41 20.72 -13.68
N SER A 442 -25.87 21.10 -14.84
CA SER A 442 -24.51 20.71 -15.27
C SER A 442 -23.46 21.68 -14.74
N LEU A 443 -22.55 21.19 -13.89
CA LEU A 443 -21.43 21.97 -13.37
C LEU A 443 -20.47 22.40 -14.47
N ASN A 444 -20.24 21.54 -15.48
CA ASN A 444 -19.34 21.84 -16.60
C ASN A 444 -19.77 23.08 -17.38
N ASP A 445 -21.08 23.32 -17.46
CA ASP A 445 -21.67 24.38 -18.26
C ASP A 445 -21.77 25.72 -17.51
N MET A 446 -21.50 25.72 -16.20
CA MET A 446 -21.53 26.92 -15.36
C MET A 446 -20.27 27.79 -15.55
N THR A 447 -20.46 29.10 -15.43
CA THR A 447 -19.39 30.08 -15.29
C THR A 447 -18.68 29.97 -13.94
N LEU A 448 -17.51 30.60 -13.82
CA LEU A 448 -16.76 30.65 -12.56
C LEU A 448 -17.58 31.30 -11.42
N GLU A 449 -18.31 32.38 -11.72
CA GLU A 449 -19.12 33.09 -10.72
C GLU A 449 -20.29 32.22 -10.23
N GLU A 450 -20.98 31.53 -11.16
CA GLU A 450 -22.07 30.61 -10.83
C GLU A 450 -21.60 29.44 -9.97
N ILE A 451 -20.50 28.78 -10.35
CA ILE A 451 -19.91 27.68 -9.56
C ILE A 451 -19.50 28.16 -8.17
N ASN A 452 -18.82 29.29 -8.07
CA ASN A 452 -18.37 29.81 -6.78
C ASN A 452 -19.55 30.16 -5.86
N SER A 453 -20.60 30.76 -6.42
CA SER A 453 -21.83 31.05 -5.67
C SER A 453 -22.50 29.76 -5.20
N LEU A 454 -22.67 28.77 -6.09
CA LEU A 454 -23.28 27.49 -5.76
C LEU A 454 -22.47 26.73 -4.70
N TYR A 455 -21.16 26.63 -4.88
CA TYR A 455 -20.24 25.98 -3.93
C TYR A 455 -20.37 26.60 -2.54
N LYS A 456 -20.35 27.93 -2.44
CA LYS A 456 -20.51 28.63 -1.17
C LYS A 456 -21.85 28.31 -0.51
N SER A 457 -22.96 28.36 -1.25
CA SER A 457 -24.28 28.03 -0.70
C SER A 457 -24.41 26.58 -0.24
N ILE A 458 -23.81 25.63 -0.98
CA ILE A 458 -23.78 24.22 -0.60
C ILE A 458 -22.98 24.04 0.69
N VAL A 459 -21.79 24.62 0.78
CA VAL A 459 -20.94 24.54 1.99
C VAL A 459 -21.66 25.12 3.20
N GLU A 460 -22.25 26.32 3.08
CA GLU A 460 -23.02 26.95 4.15
C GLU A 460 -24.20 26.07 4.59
N ARG A 461 -24.92 25.45 3.64
CA ARG A 461 -26.06 24.59 3.94
C ARG A 461 -25.63 23.29 4.64
N ILE A 462 -24.56 22.65 4.18
CA ILE A 462 -24.01 21.44 4.82
C ILE A 462 -23.52 21.77 6.24
N GLN A 463 -22.82 22.89 6.43
CA GLN A 463 -22.36 23.33 7.74
C GLN A 463 -23.53 23.61 8.69
N TYR A 464 -24.61 24.23 8.20
CA TYR A 464 -25.83 24.42 8.97
C TYR A 464 -26.43 23.08 9.41
N LEU A 465 -26.62 22.13 8.49
CA LEU A 465 -27.17 20.82 8.80
C LEU A 465 -26.30 20.04 9.79
N TYR A 466 -24.97 20.11 9.65
CA TYR A 466 -24.03 19.49 10.59
C TYR A 466 -24.19 20.05 12.01
N ASN A 467 -24.22 21.38 12.14
CA ASN A 467 -24.36 22.05 13.44
C ASN A 467 -25.77 21.92 14.04
N GLU A 468 -26.78 21.60 13.24
CA GLU A 468 -28.14 21.32 13.71
C GLU A 468 -28.28 19.85 14.16
N LYS A 469 -27.85 18.91 13.31
CA LYS A 469 -28.13 17.48 13.50
C LYS A 469 -27.23 16.83 14.55
N LEU A 470 -25.96 17.21 14.62
CA LEU A 470 -25.01 16.59 15.52
C LEU A 470 -25.36 16.82 17.02
N PRO A 471 -25.78 18.03 17.45
CA PRO A 471 -26.33 18.23 18.80
C PRO A 471 -27.62 17.44 19.06
N ASN A 472 -28.49 17.27 18.07
CA ASN A 472 -29.73 16.51 18.21
C ASN A 472 -29.50 15.01 18.51
N ILE A 473 -28.35 14.47 18.10
CA ILE A 473 -27.91 13.11 18.45
C ILE A 473 -26.95 13.06 19.64
N GLY A 474 -26.77 14.19 20.34
CA GLY A 474 -26.10 14.26 21.64
C GLY A 474 -24.61 14.59 21.60
N PHE A 475 -24.08 15.14 20.50
CA PHE A 475 -22.66 15.45 20.38
C PHE A 475 -22.40 16.94 20.12
N ASP A 476 -21.28 17.45 20.65
CA ASP A 476 -20.79 18.79 20.35
C ASP A 476 -19.92 18.76 19.07
N PRO A 477 -20.22 19.61 18.06
CA PRO A 477 -19.44 19.69 16.83
C PRO A 477 -17.95 19.96 17.01
N ASN A 478 -17.55 20.81 17.97
CA ASN A 478 -16.14 21.14 18.17
C ASN A 478 -15.39 19.95 18.78
N THR A 479 -16.00 19.26 19.75
CA THR A 479 -15.41 18.05 20.35
C THR A 479 -15.22 16.95 19.32
N ILE A 480 -16.24 16.67 18.49
CA ILE A 480 -16.15 15.67 17.42
C ILE A 480 -15.08 16.04 16.39
N ASN A 481 -15.03 17.29 15.95
CA ASN A 481 -14.01 17.75 15.01
C ASN A 481 -12.60 17.62 15.57
N TYR A 482 -12.40 17.99 16.84
CA TYR A 482 -11.11 17.88 17.52
C TYR A 482 -10.67 16.40 17.65
N GLN A 483 -11.54 15.54 18.18
CA GLN A 483 -11.22 14.13 18.39
C GLN A 483 -11.03 13.38 17.06
N GLY A 484 -11.83 13.70 16.04
CA GLY A 484 -11.66 13.15 14.68
C GLY A 484 -10.33 13.57 14.05
N THR A 485 -9.95 14.84 14.20
CA THR A 485 -8.63 15.33 13.73
C THR A 485 -7.48 14.63 14.46
N LEU A 486 -7.59 14.45 15.78
CA LEU A 486 -6.60 13.75 16.58
C LEU A 486 -6.47 12.27 16.18
N LYS A 487 -7.56 11.61 15.79
CA LYS A 487 -7.49 10.25 15.23
C LYS A 487 -6.80 10.22 13.88
N TRP A 488 -7.19 11.13 12.98
CA TRP A 488 -6.62 11.19 11.64
C TRP A 488 -5.11 11.44 11.66
N SER A 489 -4.66 12.37 12.50
CA SER A 489 -3.22 12.66 12.66
C SER A 489 -2.43 11.43 13.12
N ARG A 490 -2.97 10.66 14.07
CA ARG A 490 -2.35 9.42 14.57
C ARG A 490 -2.28 8.32 13.51
N ILE A 491 -3.33 8.19 12.69
CA ILE A 491 -3.33 7.23 11.58
C ILE A 491 -2.25 7.61 10.57
N VAL A 492 -2.18 8.90 10.19
CA VAL A 492 -1.15 9.40 9.28
C VAL A 492 0.25 9.18 9.86
N ASP A 493 0.47 9.46 11.15
CA ASP A 493 1.76 9.22 11.79
C ASP A 493 2.17 7.74 11.76
N ALA A 494 1.24 6.82 12.01
CA ALA A 494 1.51 5.39 11.99
C ALA A 494 1.90 4.89 10.59
N PHE A 495 1.30 5.41 9.52
CA PHE A 495 1.68 5.08 8.15
C PHE A 495 2.99 5.71 7.69
N ASP A 496 3.46 6.75 8.38
CA ASP A 496 4.63 7.53 8.00
C ASP A 496 5.91 7.11 8.72
N GLU A 497 5.81 6.22 9.72
CA GLU A 497 6.94 5.91 10.60
C GLU A 497 8.15 5.30 9.87
N ASP A 498 7.91 4.41 8.90
CA ASP A 498 8.99 3.78 8.13
C ASP A 498 9.64 4.76 7.14
N GLU A 499 8.85 5.62 6.50
CA GLU A 499 9.38 6.69 5.63
C GLU A 499 10.15 7.71 6.46
N PHE A 500 9.62 8.09 7.62
CA PHE A 500 10.29 8.97 8.57
C PHE A 500 11.64 8.40 8.98
N LYS A 501 11.71 7.12 9.40
CA LYS A 501 12.97 6.44 9.74
C LYS A 501 13.95 6.44 8.57
N SER A 502 13.48 6.13 7.36
CA SER A 502 14.31 6.13 6.15
C SER A 502 14.85 7.54 5.81
N GLN A 503 14.01 8.57 5.88
CA GLN A 503 14.41 9.96 5.62
C GLN A 503 15.43 10.45 6.66
N VAL A 504 15.22 10.12 7.93
CA VAL A 504 16.19 10.45 8.97
C VAL A 504 17.51 9.71 8.76
N GLN A 505 17.48 8.41 8.46
CA GLN A 505 18.72 7.66 8.20
C GLN A 505 19.47 8.20 6.98
N ARG A 506 18.75 8.58 5.91
CA ARG A 506 19.32 9.23 4.73
C ARG A 506 20.00 10.56 5.09
N ALA A 507 19.34 11.39 5.89
CA ALA A 507 19.91 12.66 6.34
C ALA A 507 21.16 12.46 7.19
N LEU A 508 21.16 11.46 8.07
CA LEU A 508 22.31 11.09 8.90
C LEU A 508 23.49 10.63 8.04
N ASN A 509 23.24 9.81 7.02
CA ASN A 509 24.29 9.35 6.09
C ASN A 509 24.89 10.52 5.28
N LEU A 510 24.04 11.44 4.79
CA LEU A 510 24.50 12.65 4.08
C LEU A 510 25.30 13.58 5.00
N ALA A 511 24.87 13.74 6.25
CA ALA A 511 25.59 14.54 7.23
C ALA A 511 26.95 13.91 7.56
N LYS A 512 27.01 12.58 7.71
CA LYS A 512 28.26 11.84 7.92
C LYS A 512 29.23 12.06 6.77
N ASP A 513 28.78 11.92 5.52
CA ASP A 513 29.58 12.12 4.31
C ASP A 513 30.14 13.55 4.23
N ASP A 514 29.28 14.56 4.43
CA ASP A 514 29.68 15.96 4.46
C ASP A 514 30.76 16.25 5.50
N LEU A 515 30.54 15.79 6.74
CA LEU A 515 31.45 16.03 7.85
C LEU A 515 32.82 15.37 7.61
N GLN A 516 32.86 14.30 6.83
CA GLN A 516 34.09 13.59 6.46
C GLN A 516 34.78 14.18 5.23
N ASN A 517 34.02 14.63 4.23
CA ASN A 517 34.54 14.90 2.89
C ASN A 517 34.53 16.38 2.48
N LYS A 518 33.74 17.24 3.13
CA LYS A 518 33.73 18.68 2.83
C LYS A 518 34.71 19.45 3.70
N GLU A 519 35.61 20.18 3.04
CA GLU A 519 36.67 20.97 3.65
C GLU A 519 36.15 22.04 4.61
N GLU A 520 35.00 22.65 4.31
CA GLU A 520 34.34 23.66 5.15
C GLU A 520 34.01 23.10 6.54
N TYR A 521 33.31 21.97 6.62
CA TYR A 521 32.91 21.39 7.91
C TYR A 521 34.08 20.79 8.68
N ARG A 522 35.06 20.21 7.98
CA ARG A 522 36.30 19.74 8.59
C ARG A 522 37.06 20.88 9.26
N THR A 523 37.18 22.02 8.58
CA THR A 523 37.83 23.21 9.11
C THR A 523 37.11 23.73 10.36
N LEU A 524 35.77 23.74 10.36
CA LEU A 524 34.98 24.15 11.53
C LEU A 524 35.16 23.21 12.73
N ILE A 525 35.24 21.89 12.50
CA ILE A 525 35.53 20.91 13.56
C ILE A 525 36.95 21.07 14.10
N GLU A 526 37.94 21.23 13.22
CA GLU A 526 39.34 21.46 13.60
C GLU A 526 39.51 22.74 14.44
N GLN A 527 38.78 23.81 14.10
CA GLN A 527 38.75 25.06 14.88
C GLN A 527 38.03 24.93 16.22
N ALA A 528 37.17 23.92 16.38
CA ALA A 528 36.46 23.61 17.63
C ALA A 528 37.20 22.57 18.50
N THR A 529 38.43 22.19 18.14
CA THR A 529 39.23 21.21 18.89
C THR A 529 39.38 21.60 20.36
N GLY A 530 38.96 20.71 21.26
CA GLY A 530 38.96 20.94 22.72
C GLY A 530 37.64 21.44 23.31
N ASP A 531 36.63 21.71 22.48
CA ASP A 531 35.28 22.08 22.89
C ASP A 531 34.26 21.06 22.35
N GLU A 532 34.01 20.00 23.12
CA GLU A 532 33.09 18.92 22.74
C GLU A 532 31.66 19.41 22.48
N ASN A 533 31.21 20.45 23.20
CA ASN A 533 29.87 20.98 23.03
C ASN A 533 29.74 21.68 21.66
N LYS A 534 30.74 22.49 21.31
CA LYS A 534 30.78 23.16 20.01
C LYS A 534 30.91 22.19 18.84
N ILE A 535 31.66 21.09 19.01
CA ILE A 535 31.72 20.01 18.02
C ILE A 535 30.34 19.35 17.84
N LYS A 536 29.62 19.05 18.93
CA LYS A 536 28.25 18.52 18.87
C LYS A 536 27.28 19.47 18.18
N GLN A 537 27.38 20.77 18.44
CA GLN A 537 26.56 21.79 17.77
C GLN A 537 26.83 21.85 16.26
N ILE A 538 28.10 21.82 15.83
CA ILE A 538 28.46 21.80 14.40
C ILE A 538 27.87 20.57 13.72
N LYS A 539 28.06 19.38 14.32
CA LYS A 539 27.48 18.13 13.77
C LYS A 539 25.95 18.20 13.73
N GLY A 540 25.32 18.74 14.77
CA GLY A 540 23.87 18.91 14.84
C GLY A 540 23.31 19.85 13.77
N LEU A 541 23.99 20.96 13.49
CA LEU A 541 23.59 21.90 12.45
C LEU A 541 23.66 21.27 11.05
N VAL A 542 24.72 20.53 10.74
CA VAL A 542 24.84 19.79 9.47
C VAL A 542 23.74 18.74 9.36
N THR A 543 23.43 18.03 10.44
CA THR A 543 22.33 17.07 10.46
C THR A 543 20.97 17.75 10.25
N VAL A 544 20.70 18.90 10.87
CA VAL A 544 19.47 19.68 10.63
C VAL A 544 19.35 20.11 9.17
N GLU A 545 20.45 20.57 8.57
CA GLU A 545 20.49 20.98 7.17
C GLU A 545 20.09 19.82 6.25
N ARG A 546 20.69 18.64 6.46
CA ARG A 546 20.35 17.44 5.68
C ARG A 546 18.94 16.92 5.96
N LEU A 547 18.46 17.01 7.20
CA LEU A 547 17.06 16.68 7.52
C LEU A 547 16.08 17.56 6.72
N LYS A 548 16.35 18.87 6.64
CA LYS A 548 15.54 19.81 5.84
C LYS A 548 15.56 19.51 4.35
N GLU A 549 16.70 19.14 3.79
CA GLU A 549 16.79 18.70 2.40
C GLU A 549 16.08 17.36 2.15
N THR A 550 16.06 16.47 3.16
CA THR A 550 15.21 15.27 3.12
C THR A 550 13.71 15.57 3.27
N GLY A 551 13.32 16.83 3.43
CA GLY A 551 11.93 17.28 3.49
C GLY A 551 11.33 17.28 4.90
N LEU A 552 12.14 17.06 5.92
CA LEU A 552 11.73 17.07 7.32
C LEU A 552 11.92 18.47 7.92
N ASP A 553 10.94 18.95 8.69
CA ASP A 553 11.12 20.18 9.48
C ASP A 553 11.86 19.83 10.78
N ALA A 554 13.13 20.19 10.84
CA ALA A 554 14.02 19.89 11.95
C ALA A 554 14.67 21.15 12.54
N THR A 555 14.84 21.16 13.86
CA THR A 555 15.52 22.24 14.60
C THR A 555 16.44 21.67 15.67
N LEU A 556 17.64 22.23 15.78
CA LEU A 556 18.60 21.91 16.83
C LEU A 556 18.25 22.69 18.10
N ASN A 557 18.21 22.01 19.24
CA ASN A 557 18.21 22.66 20.55
C ASN A 557 19.65 22.78 21.04
N GLU A 558 20.19 24.00 21.00
CA GLU A 558 21.61 24.27 21.35
C GLU A 558 21.93 24.04 22.84
N SER A 559 20.91 23.97 23.71
CA SER A 559 21.10 23.77 25.15
C SER A 559 21.42 22.33 25.54
N ASP A 560 20.91 21.36 24.79
CA ASP A 560 21.08 19.93 25.06
C ASP A 560 21.53 19.12 23.82
N ASN A 561 21.78 19.81 22.69
CA ASN A 561 22.17 19.23 21.40
C ASN A 561 21.18 18.21 20.81
N SER A 562 19.94 18.20 21.30
CA SER A 562 18.87 17.37 20.73
C SER A 562 18.31 18.00 19.45
N ILE A 563 17.77 17.17 18.56
CA ILE A 563 17.04 17.65 17.38
C ILE A 563 15.56 17.37 17.57
N SER A 564 14.75 18.41 17.43
CA SER A 564 13.30 18.28 17.30
C SER A 564 12.96 18.13 15.84
N ILE A 565 12.26 17.06 15.47
CA ILE A 565 11.81 16.79 14.11
C ILE A 565 10.29 16.75 14.13
N LYS A 566 9.65 17.59 13.33
CA LYS A 566 8.21 17.51 13.10
C LYS A 566 7.92 16.43 12.07
N THR A 567 7.01 15.52 12.40
CA THR A 567 6.42 14.62 11.43
C THR A 567 5.34 15.37 10.63
N ASN A 568 4.83 14.74 9.57
CA ASN A 568 3.78 15.31 8.72
C ASN A 568 2.47 15.62 9.46
N SER A 569 2.31 15.19 10.72
CA SER A 569 1.14 15.44 11.57
C SER A 569 1.23 16.72 12.43
N GLU A 570 2.22 17.58 12.19
CA GLU A 570 2.51 18.78 13.00
C GLU A 570 3.03 18.50 14.43
N SER A 571 3.16 17.23 14.83
CA SER A 571 3.72 16.84 16.12
C SER A 571 5.25 16.87 16.08
N ALA A 572 5.87 17.74 16.89
CA ALA A 572 7.32 17.75 17.07
C ALA A 572 7.74 16.63 18.03
N HIS A 573 8.56 15.70 17.55
CA HIS A 573 9.19 14.67 18.36
C HIS A 573 10.64 15.03 18.62
N LYS A 574 11.11 14.79 19.84
CA LYS A 574 12.47 15.10 20.26
C LYS A 574 13.34 13.86 20.14
N TYR A 575 14.48 14.02 19.45
CA TYR A 575 15.45 12.96 19.22
C TYR A 575 16.81 13.35 19.78
N GLU A 576 17.46 12.39 20.42
CA GLU A 576 18.88 12.43 20.71
C GLU A 576 19.66 11.82 19.54
N ILE A 577 20.78 12.44 19.18
CA ILE A 577 21.67 11.92 18.14
C ILE A 577 22.94 11.38 18.77
N ASP A 578 23.21 10.11 18.48
CA ASP A 578 24.53 9.53 18.62
C ASP A 578 25.38 9.98 17.42
N TYR A 579 26.20 11.00 17.62
CA TYR A 579 27.07 11.57 16.59
C TYR A 579 28.37 10.77 16.33
N GLU A 580 28.60 9.68 17.07
CA GLU A 580 29.69 8.74 16.78
C GLU A 580 29.21 7.65 15.83
N ASN A 581 28.02 7.12 16.08
CA ASN A 581 27.43 6.05 15.27
C ASN A 581 26.40 6.56 14.25
N PHE A 582 26.12 7.87 14.22
CA PHE A 582 25.09 8.51 13.40
C PHE A 582 23.73 7.81 13.50
N LYS A 583 23.27 7.61 14.74
CA LYS A 583 21.97 7.03 15.07
C LYS A 583 21.08 8.04 15.79
N ILE A 584 19.77 7.92 15.63
CA ILE A 584 18.78 8.69 16.41
C ILE A 584 18.01 7.80 17.38
N SER A 585 17.75 8.34 18.57
CA SER A 585 16.90 7.73 19.58
C SER A 585 15.81 8.72 19.97
N LYS A 586 14.55 8.30 19.90
CA LYS A 586 13.42 9.14 20.35
C LYS A 586 13.48 9.30 21.87
N ILE A 587 13.49 10.53 22.35
CA ILE A 587 13.57 10.86 23.78
C ILE A 587 12.31 11.53 24.33
N GLN A 588 11.50 12.17 23.48
CA GLN A 588 10.22 12.77 23.89
C GLN A 588 9.22 12.88 22.75
#